data_AF-A0A437SI78-F1
#
_entry.id   AF-A0A437SI78-F1
#
_cell.length_a   1.000
_cell.length_b   1.000
_cell.length_c   1.000
_cell.angle_alpha   90.00
_cell.angle_beta   90.00
_cell.angle_gamma   90.00
#
_symmetry.space_group_name_H-M   'P 1'
#
loop_
_entity.id
_entity.type
_entity.pdbx_description
1 polymer ?
#
loop_
_entity_poly.entity_id
_entity_poly.type
_entity_poly.pdbx_seq_one_letter_code
_entity_poly.pdbx_strand_id
1 'polypeptide(L)'
;MFLIDITSYVSFGSNALVFDIKEKTPVPMNITKLAEELGRGRNKTSEIVNSLVKKGLITKAESGIEGNNAKAYSLFVNPHIIFAGDKENVSEHLQVMFHKAMKMPILKKLPNKLF
;
A
#
# COMPACT_ATOMS: atom_id res chain seq x y z
N MET A 1 14.48 0.03 7.42
CA MET A 1 13.56 1.17 7.62
C MET A 1 12.97 1.53 6.27
N PHE A 2 11.80 0.97 5.90
CA PHE A 2 11.05 1.39 4.71
C PHE A 2 9.56 1.36 5.04
N LEU A 3 9.08 0.24 5.61
CA LEU A 3 7.70 0.14 6.11
C LEU A 3 7.38 1.21 7.16
N ILE A 4 8.34 1.52 8.06
CA ILE A 4 8.21 2.62 9.04
C ILE A 4 8.07 3.96 8.31
N ASP A 5 8.95 4.24 7.34
CA ASP A 5 8.95 5.51 6.62
C ASP A 5 7.66 5.76 5.84
N ILE A 6 6.97 4.70 5.37
CA ILE A 6 5.71 4.85 4.65
C ILE A 6 4.48 4.96 5.56
N THR A 7 4.61 4.72 6.89
CA THR A 7 3.45 4.68 7.81
C THR A 7 2.65 5.97 7.84
N SER A 8 3.33 7.13 7.81
CA SER A 8 2.68 8.45 7.83
C SER A 8 1.88 8.76 6.56
N TYR A 9 2.02 7.95 5.52
CA TYR A 9 1.33 8.10 4.25
C TYR A 9 0.20 7.07 4.06
N VAL A 10 -0.01 6.16 5.02
CA VAL A 10 -1.09 5.17 4.95
C VAL A 10 -2.42 5.84 5.30
N SER A 11 -3.27 6.03 4.30
CA SER A 11 -4.61 6.60 4.45
C SER A 11 -5.49 5.74 5.35
N PHE A 12 -6.28 6.39 6.20
CA PHE A 12 -7.25 5.72 7.05
C PHE A 12 -8.34 5.01 6.22
N GLY A 13 -8.72 3.81 6.63
CA GLY A 13 -9.79 3.00 6.03
C GLY A 13 -9.44 2.33 4.69
N SER A 14 -8.81 3.04 3.76
CA SER A 14 -8.42 2.51 2.44
C SER A 14 -7.05 1.84 2.44
N ASN A 15 -6.19 2.15 3.41
CA ASN A 15 -4.81 1.66 3.51
C ASN A 15 -3.94 1.93 2.25
N ALA A 16 -4.36 2.90 1.43
CA ALA A 16 -3.60 3.39 0.29
C ALA A 16 -2.47 4.32 0.74
N LEU A 17 -1.35 4.34 0.00
CA LEU A 17 -0.34 5.37 0.16
C LEU A 17 -0.80 6.64 -0.56
N VAL A 18 -0.91 7.75 0.17
CA VAL A 18 -1.46 9.03 -0.31
C VAL A 18 -0.55 10.19 0.09
N PHE A 19 -0.62 11.30 -0.64
CA PHE A 19 0.21 12.49 -0.36
C PHE A 19 -0.06 13.09 1.02
N ASP A 20 -1.33 13.30 1.35
CA ASP A 20 -1.76 13.81 2.65
C ASP A 20 -2.94 12.99 3.17
N ILE A 21 -2.77 12.40 4.34
CA ILE A 21 -3.78 11.59 5.03
C ILE A 21 -4.92 12.44 5.62
N LYS A 22 -4.77 13.78 5.66
CA LYS A 22 -5.76 14.72 6.21
C LYS A 22 -6.71 15.26 5.15
N GLU A 23 -6.41 15.08 3.87
CA GLU A 23 -7.28 15.52 2.78
C GLU A 23 -8.61 14.75 2.80
N LYS A 24 -9.70 15.46 2.48
CA LYS A 24 -11.03 14.83 2.35
C LYS A 24 -11.08 13.80 1.22
N THR A 25 -10.33 14.06 0.15
CA THR A 25 -10.20 13.17 -1.01
C THR A 25 -8.72 12.96 -1.30
N PRO A 26 -8.06 12.04 -0.58
CA PRO A 26 -6.62 11.86 -0.70
C PRO A 26 -6.21 11.40 -2.09
N VAL A 27 -5.18 12.04 -2.64
CA VAL A 27 -4.60 11.63 -3.92
C VAL A 27 -3.61 10.47 -3.71
N PRO A 28 -3.76 9.33 -4.40
CA PRO A 28 -2.86 8.21 -4.23
C PRO A 28 -1.48 8.46 -4.84
N MET A 29 -0.45 7.91 -4.20
CA MET A 29 0.93 7.98 -4.67
C MET A 29 1.31 6.77 -5.52
N ASN A 30 2.04 7.05 -6.60
CA ASN A 30 2.81 6.06 -7.34
C ASN A 30 4.27 5.98 -6.84
N ILE A 31 5.08 5.05 -7.37
CA ILE A 31 6.47 4.86 -6.92
C ILE A 31 7.34 6.10 -7.13
N THR A 32 7.13 6.86 -8.20
CA THR A 32 7.92 8.09 -8.45
C THR A 32 7.69 9.08 -7.33
N LYS A 33 6.42 9.35 -7.01
CA LYS A 33 6.05 10.33 -5.99
C LYS A 33 6.44 9.87 -4.59
N LEU A 34 6.26 8.59 -4.29
CA LEU A 34 6.77 8.01 -3.05
C LEU A 34 8.30 8.15 -2.92
N ALA A 35 9.05 8.02 -4.02
CA ALA A 35 10.50 8.19 -3.98
C ALA A 35 10.91 9.65 -3.71
N GLU A 36 10.19 10.61 -4.31
CA GLU A 36 10.37 12.05 -4.08
C GLU A 36 10.09 12.41 -2.61
N GLU A 37 8.95 11.98 -2.06
CA GLU A 37 8.57 12.22 -0.66
C GLU A 37 9.57 11.63 0.35
N LEU A 38 10.11 10.45 0.05
CA LEU A 38 11.11 9.80 0.91
C LEU A 38 12.54 10.32 0.70
N GLY A 39 12.78 11.25 -0.23
CA GLY A 39 14.12 11.74 -0.57
C GLY A 39 15.04 10.63 -1.12
N ARG A 40 14.49 9.67 -1.87
CA ARG A 40 15.19 8.45 -2.34
C ARG A 40 15.20 8.35 -3.87
N GLY A 41 16.22 7.67 -4.39
CA GLY A 41 16.28 7.36 -5.82
C GLY A 41 15.15 6.44 -6.27
N ARG A 42 14.43 6.82 -7.34
CA ARG A 42 13.27 6.08 -7.88
C ARG A 42 13.55 4.59 -8.12
N ASN A 43 14.72 4.24 -8.67
CA ASN A 43 15.06 2.84 -8.97
C ASN A 43 15.11 1.99 -7.71
N LYS A 44 15.81 2.47 -6.67
CA LYS A 44 15.91 1.79 -5.37
C LYS A 44 14.55 1.66 -4.69
N THR A 45 13.73 2.72 -4.72
CA THR A 45 12.36 2.67 -4.21
C THR A 45 11.53 1.64 -4.98
N SER A 46 11.67 1.57 -6.31
CA SER A 46 10.98 0.60 -7.15
C SER A 46 11.36 -0.83 -6.83
N GLU A 47 12.65 -1.12 -6.65
CA GLU A 47 13.15 -2.45 -6.25
C GLU A 47 12.55 -2.88 -4.91
N ILE A 48 12.55 -1.98 -3.92
CA ILE A 48 11.97 -2.24 -2.60
C ILE A 48 10.47 -2.51 -2.72
N VAL A 49 9.72 -1.62 -3.39
CA VAL A 49 8.26 -1.79 -3.56
C VAL A 49 7.94 -3.10 -4.29
N ASN A 50 8.64 -3.43 -5.37
CA ASN A 50 8.43 -4.69 -6.09
C ASN A 50 8.76 -5.91 -5.23
N SER A 51 9.78 -5.83 -4.37
CA SER A 51 10.10 -6.88 -3.40
C SER A 51 8.96 -7.06 -2.38
N LEU A 52 8.39 -5.96 -1.89
CA LEU A 52 7.24 -5.97 -0.97
C LEU A 52 5.97 -6.52 -1.63
N VAL A 53 5.75 -6.20 -2.92
CA VAL A 53 4.65 -6.78 -3.72
C VAL A 53 4.80 -8.29 -3.84
N LYS A 54 5.99 -8.79 -4.19
CA LYS A 54 6.27 -10.23 -4.26
C LYS A 54 6.05 -10.94 -2.92
N LYS A 55 6.22 -10.23 -1.81
CA LYS A 55 6.00 -10.74 -0.45
C LYS A 55 4.56 -10.63 0.03
N GLY A 56 3.66 -10.03 -0.76
CA GLY A 56 2.26 -9.83 -0.38
C GLY A 56 2.04 -8.73 0.66
N LEU A 57 3.03 -7.84 0.85
CA LEU A 57 2.99 -6.76 1.84
C LEU A 57 2.43 -5.46 1.24
N ILE A 58 2.57 -5.28 -0.08
CA ILE A 58 2.01 -4.16 -0.84
C ILE A 58 1.30 -4.72 -2.08
N THR A 59 0.22 -4.08 -2.50
CA THR A 59 -0.42 -4.33 -3.80
C THR A 59 -0.38 -3.08 -4.66
N LYS A 60 -0.23 -3.26 -5.97
CA LYS A 60 -0.44 -2.23 -6.99
C LYS A 60 -1.82 -2.45 -7.60
N ALA A 61 -2.71 -1.47 -7.49
CA ALA A 61 -3.98 -1.49 -8.23
C ALA A 61 -3.92 -0.42 -9.31
N GLU A 62 -4.41 -0.73 -10.51
CA GLU A 62 -4.50 0.26 -11.58
C GLU A 62 -5.41 1.39 -11.13
N SER A 63 -4.91 2.62 -11.28
CA SER A 63 -5.68 3.84 -11.06
C SER A 63 -5.80 4.52 -12.40
N GLY A 64 -7.01 4.71 -12.92
CA GLY A 64 -7.21 5.50 -14.13
C GLY A 64 -6.68 6.92 -13.89
N ILE A 65 -5.74 7.36 -14.72
CA ILE A 65 -5.40 8.78 -14.83
C ILE A 65 -5.74 9.17 -16.27
N GLU A 66 -6.66 10.11 -16.41
CA GLU A 66 -7.01 10.69 -17.70
C GLU A 66 -5.83 11.52 -18.22
N GLY A 67 -5.39 11.30 -19.46
CA GLY A 67 -4.37 12.12 -20.13
C GLY A 67 -2.90 11.76 -19.90
N ASN A 68 -2.57 10.62 -19.28
CA ASN A 68 -1.18 10.17 -19.12
C ASN A 68 -0.98 8.71 -19.56
N ASN A 69 -0.13 8.47 -20.57
CA ASN A 69 0.16 7.14 -21.14
C ASN A 69 0.99 6.23 -20.22
N ALA A 70 1.45 6.71 -19.07
CA ALA A 70 2.12 5.90 -18.08
C ALA A 70 1.07 5.13 -17.25
N LYS A 71 1.19 3.79 -17.18
CA LYS A 71 0.38 2.96 -16.26
C LYS A 71 0.39 3.57 -14.87
N ALA A 72 -0.71 4.21 -14.50
CA ALA A 72 -0.89 4.76 -13.19
C ALA A 72 -1.42 3.67 -12.28
N TYR A 73 -0.74 3.49 -11.17
CA TYR A 73 -1.16 2.54 -10.15
C TYR A 73 -1.05 3.20 -8.80
N SER A 74 -2.01 2.88 -7.96
CA SER A 74 -2.03 3.22 -6.55
C SER A 74 -1.40 2.09 -5.75
N LEU A 75 -0.70 2.44 -4.69
CA LEU A 75 -0.05 1.50 -3.78
C LEU A 75 -0.92 1.30 -2.54
N PHE A 76 -1.19 0.05 -2.19
CA PHE A 76 -1.95 -0.31 -0.99
C PHE A 76 -1.09 -1.17 -0.08
N VAL A 77 -1.18 -0.95 1.23
CA VAL A 77 -0.44 -1.72 2.24
C VAL A 77 -1.34 -2.82 2.80
N ASN A 78 -0.78 -4.03 2.96
CA ASN A 78 -1.52 -5.14 3.55
C ASN A 78 -1.93 -4.81 4.99
N PRO A 79 -3.23 -4.80 5.31
CA PRO A 79 -3.74 -4.41 6.62
C PRO A 79 -3.25 -5.34 7.74
N HIS A 80 -2.86 -6.58 7.44
CA HIS A 80 -2.26 -7.50 8.41
C HIS A 80 -0.92 -7.05 8.99
N ILE A 81 -0.25 -6.09 8.35
CA ILE A 81 1.08 -5.61 8.72
C ILE A 81 0.97 -4.21 9.34
N ILE A 82 0.27 -3.30 8.64
CA ILE A 82 0.00 -1.95 9.09
C ILE A 82 -1.46 -1.68 8.73
N PHE A 83 -2.27 -1.29 9.72
CA PHE A 83 -3.64 -0.90 9.47
C PHE A 83 -3.95 0.44 10.13
N ALA A 84 -4.39 1.39 9.32
CA ALA A 84 -4.85 2.70 9.77
C ALA A 84 -6.38 2.70 9.81
N GLY A 85 -6.98 2.23 10.90
CA GLY A 85 -8.44 2.17 11.02
C GLY A 85 -8.92 1.27 12.15
N ASP A 86 -10.22 0.98 12.14
CA ASP A 86 -10.84 0.05 13.07
C ASP A 86 -10.57 -1.40 12.67
N LYS A 87 -9.69 -2.07 13.41
CA LYS A 87 -9.25 -3.45 13.15
C LYS A 87 -10.39 -4.47 13.14
N GLU A 88 -11.52 -4.17 13.77
CA GLU A 88 -12.71 -5.03 13.76
C GLU A 88 -13.57 -4.81 12.51
N ASN A 89 -13.30 -3.74 11.74
CA ASN A 89 -14.08 -3.35 10.57
C ASN A 89 -13.17 -3.06 9.37
N VAL A 90 -12.37 -4.06 8.96
CA VAL A 90 -11.58 -3.96 7.74
C VAL A 90 -12.50 -4.07 6.52
N SER A 91 -12.44 -3.05 5.67
CA SER A 91 -13.24 -2.97 4.45
C SER A 91 -13.07 -4.20 3.54
N GLU A 92 -14.17 -4.68 2.97
CA GLU A 92 -14.20 -5.86 2.09
C GLU A 92 -13.22 -5.74 0.90
N HIS A 93 -13.07 -4.53 0.34
CA HIS A 93 -12.16 -4.32 -0.79
C HIS A 93 -10.69 -4.66 -0.45
N LEU A 94 -10.22 -4.35 0.75
CA LEU A 94 -8.89 -4.74 1.23
C LEU A 94 -8.79 -6.25 1.44
N GLN A 95 -9.84 -6.87 1.98
CA GLN A 95 -9.88 -8.32 2.16
C GLN A 95 -9.72 -9.04 0.82
N VAL A 96 -10.48 -8.62 -0.19
CA VAL A 96 -10.41 -9.17 -1.55
C VAL A 96 -9.05 -8.91 -2.19
N MET A 97 -8.53 -7.69 -2.07
CA MET A 97 -7.25 -7.28 -2.65
C MET A 97 -6.08 -8.13 -2.11
N PHE A 98 -6.10 -8.47 -0.83
CA PHE A 98 -5.04 -9.22 -0.16
C PHE A 98 -5.36 -10.70 0.09
N HIS A 99 -6.53 -11.20 -0.33
CA HIS A 99 -6.95 -12.59 -0.11
C HIS A 99 -5.92 -13.63 -0.57
N LYS A 100 -5.28 -13.42 -1.74
CA LYS A 100 -4.21 -14.30 -2.22
C LYS A 100 -2.93 -14.16 -1.40
N ALA A 101 -2.56 -12.94 -1.03
CA ALA A 101 -1.38 -12.67 -0.22
C ALA A 101 -1.48 -13.39 1.14
N MET A 102 -2.65 -13.38 1.77
CA MET A 102 -2.88 -14.06 3.06
C MET A 102 -2.74 -15.57 3.01
N LYS A 103 -2.82 -16.19 1.84
CA LYS A 103 -2.58 -17.63 1.66
C LYS A 103 -1.09 -17.99 1.52
N MET A 104 -0.21 -16.99 1.41
CA MET A 104 1.23 -17.22 1.29
C MET A 104 1.80 -17.83 2.58
N PRO A 105 2.72 -18.82 2.50
CA PRO A 105 3.26 -19.49 3.69
C PRO A 105 3.83 -18.56 4.75
N ILE A 106 4.50 -17.49 4.32
CA ILE A 106 5.12 -16.51 5.22
C ILE A 106 4.10 -15.64 5.97
N LEU A 107 2.92 -15.39 5.40
CA LEU A 107 1.87 -14.55 6.00
C LEU A 107 0.83 -15.37 6.79
N LYS A 108 0.72 -16.68 6.53
CA LYS A 108 -0.19 -17.59 7.25
C LYS A 108 0.06 -17.66 8.76
N LYS A 109 1.30 -17.42 9.19
CA LYS A 109 1.76 -17.52 10.58
C LYS A 109 1.78 -16.18 11.33
N LEU A 110 1.23 -15.11 10.75
CA LEU A 110 1.15 -13.83 11.45
C LEU A 110 0.31 -13.98 12.73
N PRO A 111 0.73 -13.37 13.85
CA PRO A 111 0.06 -13.53 15.14
C PRO A 111 -1.34 -12.91 15.15
N ASN A 112 -1.51 -11.78 14.45
CA ASN A 112 -2.78 -11.09 14.32
C ASN A 112 -3.26 -11.18 12.87
N LYS A 113 -4.48 -11.70 12.70
CA LYS A 113 -5.19 -11.71 11.42
C LYS A 113 -6.37 -10.77 11.50
N LEU A 114 -6.47 -9.89 10.52
CA LEU A 114 -7.61 -9.00 10.39
C LEU A 114 -8.73 -9.64 9.55
N PHE A 115 -8.42 -10.70 8.80
CA PHE A 115 -9.36 -11.57 8.07
C PHE A 115 -8.69 -12.87 7.61
#